data_AF-A0A0B1Q2N3-F1
#
_entry.id   AF-A0A0B1Q2N3-F1
#
_cell.length_a   1.000
_cell.length_b   1.000
_cell.length_c   1.000
_cell.angle_alpha   90.00
_cell.angle_beta   90.00
_cell.angle_gamma   90.00
#
_symmetry.space_group_name_H-M   'P 1'
#
loop_
_entity.id
_entity.type
_entity.pdbx_description
1 polymer ?
#
loop_
_entity_poly.entity_id
_entity_poly.type
_entity_poly.pdbx_seq_one_letter_code
_entity_poly.pdbx_strand_id
1 'polypeptide(L)'
;MSIAEALAHIGQLIDDAFDASFERGAKRALYLLDELSNRELVNTDGALVEYFRANAWAARSQIANVRRSWSWEAPERQAELLALSRASNHPGFASLDKVRRCQILTNHANLLNMVGRSIDAIAVWDAALKIIPGFAMARGNRGYGLKGYAGMVVDDRERAILALHAFDGLRSTMAEDALHDSVDPRAALAYFAGQATELAGAVNIDAVRTMQDLDRGDIGRSKAERAYRGWCLEHRLFLCPLNDLGPHLAAATDDLMLPPLTEGLNDRPDSYLPPPIVGYFSQMKQEYASARFTLFEGMSSMRVHFSDRGVALTDTLDYPLYSLASERVRMAFRIAYSLLDKVAFLVDRYWALGKVPDRISFKNVWMIENKARLLPQFEKRKNLPLRGLFWLSKELFDDQLKQTTAADARELHSIRNALEHTYLRVSEGWAKPFMINGTSSNGFGIAIGSDELEAKAVRVMQMARSALFYVSFAIGVEEREKQHSNPGQLIGSMPLYSLDHRRKRRDLF
;
A
#
# COMPACT_ATOMS: atom_id res chain seq x y z
N MET A 1 10.24 -32.92 23.26
CA MET A 1 9.20 -31.94 22.91
C MET A 1 9.16 -31.82 21.40
N SER A 2 8.03 -32.19 20.80
CA SER A 2 7.76 -32.02 19.37
C SER A 2 7.71 -30.53 18.98
N ILE A 3 7.76 -30.22 17.68
CA ILE A 3 7.63 -28.84 17.20
C ILE A 3 6.26 -28.27 17.59
N ALA A 4 5.19 -29.06 17.46
CA ALA A 4 3.84 -28.64 17.83
C ALA A 4 3.71 -28.31 19.33
N GLU A 5 4.25 -29.15 20.21
CA GLU A 5 4.27 -28.89 21.66
C GLU A 5 5.10 -27.64 22.00
N ALA A 6 6.22 -27.44 21.29
CA ALA A 6 7.06 -26.25 21.47
C ALA A 6 6.31 -24.98 21.09
N LEU A 7 5.65 -24.97 19.93
CA LEU A 7 4.86 -23.83 19.46
C LEU A 7 3.67 -23.53 20.38
N ALA A 8 2.97 -24.56 20.86
CA ALA A 8 1.88 -24.39 21.82
C ALA A 8 2.37 -23.76 23.14
N HIS A 9 3.50 -24.25 23.67
CA HIS A 9 4.10 -23.71 24.88
C HIS A 9 4.58 -22.26 24.70
N ILE A 10 5.22 -21.95 23.57
CA ILE A 10 5.64 -20.59 23.23
C ILE A 10 4.43 -19.67 23.08
N GLY A 11 3.35 -20.13 22.43
CA GLY A 11 2.10 -19.38 22.31
C GLY A 11 1.53 -18.99 23.67
N GLN A 12 1.39 -19.96 24.58
CA GLN A 12 0.92 -19.70 25.94
C GLN A 12 1.83 -18.71 26.67
N LEU A 13 3.16 -18.85 26.54
CA LEU A 13 4.11 -17.92 27.15
C LEU A 13 3.94 -16.48 26.62
N ILE A 14 3.59 -16.30 25.34
CA ILE A 14 3.32 -14.98 24.77
C ILE A 14 2.05 -14.38 25.37
N ASP A 15 0.98 -15.17 25.46
CA ASP A 15 -0.30 -14.74 26.03
C ASP A 15 -0.16 -14.38 27.51
N ASP A 16 0.48 -15.24 28.31
CA ASP A 16 0.76 -14.98 29.72
C ASP A 16 1.63 -13.72 29.91
N ALA A 17 2.62 -13.52 29.05
CA ALA A 17 3.47 -12.34 29.09
C ALA A 17 2.72 -11.06 28.72
N PHE A 18 1.77 -11.15 27.78
CA PHE A 18 0.89 -10.04 27.40
C PHE A 18 -0.02 -9.66 28.56
N ASP A 19 -0.72 -10.63 29.14
CA ASP A 19 -1.69 -10.42 30.21
C ASP A 19 -1.03 -9.90 31.49
N ALA A 20 0.14 -10.46 31.85
CA ALA A 20 0.92 -10.02 33.01
C ALA A 20 1.75 -8.75 32.76
N SER A 21 1.73 -8.19 31.54
CA SER A 21 2.62 -7.10 31.12
C SER A 21 4.11 -7.37 31.40
N PHE A 22 4.55 -8.62 31.25
CA PHE A 22 5.87 -9.09 31.65
C PHE A 22 6.85 -9.17 30.47
N GLU A 23 7.62 -8.09 30.25
CA GLU A 23 8.51 -7.95 29.08
C GLU A 23 9.53 -9.10 28.94
N ARG A 24 10.03 -9.63 30.05
CA ARG A 24 11.00 -10.75 30.04
C ARG A 24 10.39 -12.03 29.47
N GLY A 25 9.08 -12.26 29.68
CA GLY A 25 8.35 -13.39 29.09
C GLY A 25 8.33 -13.32 27.56
N ALA A 26 7.98 -12.15 27.01
CA ALA A 26 7.99 -11.93 25.57
C ALA A 26 9.40 -12.03 24.95
N LYS A 27 10.44 -11.53 25.65
CA LYS A 27 11.84 -11.72 25.25
C LYS A 27 12.25 -13.20 25.26
N ARG A 28 11.80 -13.96 26.25
CA ARG A 28 12.06 -15.41 26.32
C ARG A 28 11.35 -16.15 25.18
N ALA A 29 10.12 -15.79 24.84
CA ALA A 29 9.41 -16.36 23.69
C ALA A 29 10.17 -16.14 22.38
N LEU A 30 10.68 -14.92 22.14
CA LEU A 30 11.51 -14.62 20.96
C LEU A 30 12.76 -15.49 20.90
N TYR A 31 13.48 -15.62 22.02
CA TYR A 31 14.65 -16.49 22.10
C TYR A 31 14.29 -17.96 21.79
N LEU A 32 13.18 -18.47 22.33
CA LEU A 32 12.75 -19.85 22.07
C LEU A 32 12.36 -20.06 20.59
N LEU A 33 11.79 -19.05 19.94
CA LEU A 33 11.51 -19.09 18.50
C LEU A 33 12.78 -19.11 17.66
N ASP A 34 13.83 -18.36 18.06
CA ASP A 34 15.14 -18.41 17.42
C ASP A 34 15.77 -19.81 17.55
N GLU A 35 15.75 -20.39 18.74
CA GLU A 35 16.23 -21.76 18.97
C GLU A 35 15.43 -22.80 18.17
N LEU A 36 14.11 -22.62 18.06
CA LEU A 36 13.25 -23.52 17.27
C LEU A 36 13.54 -23.40 15.77
N SER A 37 13.91 -22.21 15.29
CA SER A 37 14.27 -21.95 13.89
C SER A 37 15.57 -22.64 13.46
N ASN A 38 16.41 -23.07 14.41
CA ASN A 38 17.63 -23.84 14.13
C ASN A 38 17.36 -25.33 13.86
N ARG A 39 16.11 -25.79 14.03
CA ARG A 39 15.71 -27.16 13.72
C ARG A 39 15.25 -27.27 12.27
N GLU A 40 15.19 -28.50 11.76
CA GLU A 40 14.52 -28.76 10.49
C GLU A 40 13.00 -28.59 10.68
N LEU A 41 12.45 -27.56 10.02
CA LEU A 41 11.03 -27.22 10.07
C LEU A 41 10.38 -27.55 8.72
N VAL A 42 9.22 -28.21 8.76
CA VAL A 42 8.37 -28.25 7.57
C VAL A 42 7.81 -26.86 7.29
N ASN A 43 7.40 -26.61 6.04
CA ASN A 43 6.98 -25.28 5.60
C ASN A 43 5.85 -24.68 6.45
N THR A 44 4.90 -25.48 6.94
CA THR A 44 3.81 -25.02 7.81
C THR A 44 4.33 -24.51 9.15
N ASP A 45 5.27 -25.23 9.76
CA ASP A 45 5.85 -24.88 11.05
C ASP A 45 6.70 -23.61 10.93
N GLY A 46 7.44 -23.45 9.83
CA GLY A 46 8.17 -22.20 9.52
C GLY A 46 7.25 -20.98 9.45
N ALA A 47 6.08 -21.11 8.82
CA ALA A 47 5.09 -20.03 8.78
C ALA A 47 4.52 -19.71 10.17
N LEU A 48 4.28 -20.73 11.00
CA LEU A 48 3.80 -20.55 12.38
C LEU A 48 4.85 -19.90 13.28
N VAL A 49 6.12 -20.26 13.15
CA VAL A 49 7.23 -19.62 13.89
C VAL A 49 7.23 -18.12 13.64
N GLU A 50 7.11 -17.68 12.38
CA GLU A 50 7.07 -16.26 12.04
C GLU A 50 5.80 -15.57 12.55
N TYR A 51 4.65 -16.26 12.54
CA TYR A 51 3.42 -15.74 13.14
C TYR A 51 3.53 -15.55 14.67
N PHE A 52 4.05 -16.54 15.41
CA PHE A 52 4.26 -16.40 16.85
C PHE A 52 5.33 -15.35 17.17
N ARG A 53 6.35 -15.21 16.31
CA ARG A 53 7.34 -14.13 16.40
C ARG A 53 6.68 -12.77 16.31
N ALA A 54 5.75 -12.59 15.37
CA ALA A 54 4.94 -11.38 15.29
C ALA A 54 4.14 -11.13 16.57
N ASN A 55 3.45 -12.15 17.10
CA ASN A 55 2.67 -12.00 18.33
C ASN A 55 3.54 -11.62 19.55
N ALA A 56 4.75 -12.18 19.67
CA ALA A 56 5.70 -11.80 20.70
C ALA A 56 6.14 -10.32 20.58
N TRP A 57 6.39 -9.84 19.35
CA TRP A 57 6.66 -8.42 19.10
C TRP A 57 5.46 -7.52 19.36
N ALA A 58 4.25 -7.98 19.03
CA ALA A 58 3.00 -7.29 19.34
C ALA A 58 2.84 -7.09 20.85
N ALA A 59 3.12 -8.13 21.65
CA ALA A 59 3.11 -8.05 23.10
C ALA A 59 4.15 -7.05 23.63
N ARG A 60 5.38 -7.08 23.12
CA ARG A 60 6.39 -6.07 23.47
C ARG A 60 5.97 -4.65 23.10
N SER A 61 5.38 -4.46 21.91
CA SER A 61 4.87 -3.17 21.46
C SER A 61 3.75 -2.65 22.35
N GLN A 62 2.92 -3.53 22.91
CA GLN A 62 1.87 -3.16 23.86
C GLN A 62 2.46 -2.78 25.22
N ILE A 63 3.35 -3.61 25.77
CA ILE A 63 4.00 -3.40 27.08
C ILE A 63 4.81 -2.09 27.08
N ALA A 64 5.54 -1.81 26.00
CA ALA A 64 6.30 -0.56 25.83
C ALA A 64 5.42 0.66 25.48
N ASN A 65 4.09 0.50 25.41
CA ASN A 65 3.13 1.52 25.01
C ASN A 65 3.40 2.16 23.64
N VAL A 66 4.12 1.45 22.77
CA VAL A 66 4.49 1.90 21.42
C VAL A 66 3.26 2.03 20.52
N ARG A 67 2.24 1.20 20.73
CA ARG A 67 0.98 1.22 19.94
C ARG A 67 0.19 2.53 20.10
N ARG A 68 0.36 3.23 21.23
CA ARG A 68 -0.27 4.55 21.49
C ARG A 68 0.64 5.73 21.15
N SER A 69 1.86 5.46 20.72
CA SER A 69 2.87 6.48 20.44
C SER A 69 2.72 7.06 19.03
N TRP A 70 2.93 8.38 18.93
CA TRP A 70 3.10 9.07 17.66
C TRP A 70 4.52 8.97 17.09
N SER A 71 5.41 8.23 17.74
CA SER A 71 6.74 7.96 17.18
C SER A 71 6.60 7.39 15.76
N TRP A 72 7.37 7.89 14.81
CA TRP A 72 7.36 7.34 13.45
C TRP A 72 8.15 6.05 13.37
N GLU A 73 9.26 5.96 14.10
CA GLU A 73 10.08 4.77 14.21
C GLU A 73 9.84 4.07 15.56
N ALA A 74 9.73 2.75 15.52
CA ALA A 74 9.80 1.92 16.71
C ALA A 74 10.29 0.52 16.31
N PRO A 75 11.37 0.00 16.94
CA PRO A 75 11.91 -1.31 16.62
C PRO A 75 10.88 -2.44 16.74
N GLU A 76 10.00 -2.38 17.75
CA GLU A 76 8.97 -3.40 18.00
C GLU A 76 7.98 -3.48 16.84
N ARG A 77 7.48 -2.34 16.35
CA ARG A 77 6.55 -2.30 15.20
C ARG A 77 7.22 -2.76 13.92
N GLN A 78 8.49 -2.38 13.72
CA GLN A 78 9.25 -2.82 12.55
C GLN A 78 9.43 -4.34 12.55
N ALA A 79 9.82 -4.92 13.69
CA ALA A 79 10.02 -6.35 13.83
C ALA A 79 8.70 -7.15 13.75
N GLU A 80 7.60 -6.60 14.27
CA GLU A 80 6.26 -7.19 14.12
C GLU A 80 5.83 -7.23 12.65
N LEU A 81 5.97 -6.12 11.93
CA LEU A 81 5.61 -6.02 10.51
C LEU A 81 6.43 -6.99 9.66
N LEU A 82 7.73 -7.07 9.96
CA LEU A 82 8.67 -7.99 9.34
C LEU A 82 8.22 -9.45 9.49
N ALA A 83 7.87 -9.86 10.71
CA ALA A 83 7.45 -11.21 11.01
C ALA A 83 6.08 -11.55 10.37
N LEU A 84 5.12 -10.62 10.37
CA LEU A 84 3.82 -10.80 9.69
C LEU A 84 3.97 -10.92 8.17
N SER A 85 4.84 -10.11 7.58
CA SER A 85 5.18 -10.23 6.17
C SER A 85 5.81 -11.59 5.86
N ARG A 86 6.75 -12.07 6.69
CA ARG A 86 7.32 -13.41 6.52
C ARG A 86 6.27 -14.51 6.63
N ALA A 87 5.42 -14.45 7.64
CA ALA A 87 4.39 -15.45 7.85
C ALA A 87 3.40 -15.53 6.66
N SER A 88 2.97 -14.38 6.14
CA SER A 88 2.02 -14.31 5.01
C SER A 88 2.61 -14.68 3.65
N ASN A 89 3.91 -14.48 3.46
CA ASN A 89 4.63 -14.86 2.23
C ASN A 89 5.38 -16.19 2.33
N HIS A 90 5.29 -16.89 3.47
CA HIS A 90 5.98 -18.17 3.66
C HIS A 90 5.42 -19.24 2.70
N PRO A 91 6.25 -20.11 2.11
CA PRO A 91 5.76 -21.21 1.25
C PRO A 91 4.72 -22.11 1.92
N GLY A 92 4.74 -22.22 3.24
CA GLY A 92 3.77 -23.00 4.01
C GLY A 92 2.47 -22.27 4.37
N PHE A 93 2.35 -20.97 4.11
CA PHE A 93 1.17 -20.18 4.46
C PHE A 93 -0.12 -20.76 3.87
N ALA A 94 -0.09 -21.17 2.61
CA ALA A 94 -1.24 -21.72 1.92
C ALA A 94 -1.76 -23.03 2.54
N SER A 95 -0.87 -23.79 3.19
CA SER A 95 -1.13 -25.08 3.82
C SER A 95 -1.58 -24.96 5.29
N LEU A 96 -1.55 -23.76 5.88
CA LEU A 96 -2.10 -23.51 7.21
C LEU A 96 -3.63 -23.61 7.19
N ASP A 97 -4.22 -23.88 8.37
CA ASP A 97 -5.66 -23.83 8.53
C ASP A 97 -6.22 -22.44 8.16
N LYS A 98 -7.45 -22.41 7.67
CA LYS A 98 -8.07 -21.18 7.14
C LYS A 98 -8.14 -20.08 8.21
N VAL A 99 -8.41 -20.44 9.46
CA VAL A 99 -8.53 -19.47 10.57
C VAL A 99 -7.18 -18.81 10.83
N ARG A 100 -6.10 -19.59 10.92
CA ARG A 100 -4.74 -19.08 11.09
C ARG A 100 -4.30 -18.17 9.96
N ARG A 101 -4.63 -18.53 8.71
CA ARG A 101 -4.37 -17.66 7.55
C ARG A 101 -5.08 -16.31 7.68
N CYS A 102 -6.35 -16.31 8.09
CA CYS A 102 -7.10 -15.09 8.36
C CYS A 102 -6.51 -14.27 9.52
N GLN A 103 -6.04 -14.92 10.58
CA GLN A 103 -5.39 -14.24 11.71
C GLN A 103 -4.09 -13.54 11.30
N ILE A 104 -3.22 -14.22 10.56
CA ILE A 104 -1.95 -13.65 10.03
C ILE A 104 -2.26 -12.41 9.18
N LEU A 105 -3.17 -12.53 8.22
CA LEU A 105 -3.53 -11.44 7.32
C LEU A 105 -4.20 -10.28 8.07
N THR A 106 -5.12 -10.58 8.99
CA THR A 106 -5.80 -9.54 9.79
C THR A 106 -4.81 -8.78 10.67
N ASN A 107 -3.87 -9.47 11.33
CA ASN A 107 -2.83 -8.83 12.13
C ASN A 107 -1.90 -7.98 11.26
N HIS A 108 -1.52 -8.47 10.07
CA HIS A 108 -0.72 -7.73 9.12
C HIS A 108 -1.42 -6.43 8.68
N ALA A 109 -2.68 -6.53 8.27
CA ALA A 109 -3.49 -5.38 7.88
C ALA A 109 -3.69 -4.38 9.03
N ASN A 110 -3.93 -4.86 10.25
CA ASN A 110 -4.05 -4.01 11.43
C ASN A 110 -2.79 -3.19 11.68
N LEU A 111 -1.61 -3.79 11.51
CA LEU A 111 -0.34 -3.10 11.68
C LEU A 111 -0.06 -2.10 10.54
N LEU A 112 -0.39 -2.46 9.29
CA LEU A 112 -0.33 -1.53 8.16
C LEU A 112 -1.21 -0.30 8.41
N ASN A 113 -2.48 -0.49 8.81
CA ASN A 113 -3.37 0.60 9.12
C ASN A 113 -2.84 1.45 10.29
N MET A 114 -2.29 0.81 11.34
CA MET A 114 -1.69 1.51 12.48
C MET A 114 -0.55 2.43 12.04
N VAL A 115 0.31 2.01 11.12
CA VAL A 115 1.42 2.86 10.62
C VAL A 115 0.97 3.88 9.58
N GLY A 116 -0.31 3.91 9.21
CA GLY A 116 -0.91 4.86 8.28
C GLY A 116 -1.02 4.37 6.84
N ARG A 117 -0.79 3.08 6.61
CA ARG A 117 -0.94 2.42 5.31
C ARG A 117 -2.35 1.83 5.14
N SER A 118 -3.37 2.68 5.28
CA SER A 118 -4.78 2.25 5.26
C SER A 118 -5.20 1.61 3.93
N ILE A 119 -4.71 2.10 2.79
CA ILE A 119 -5.07 1.56 1.46
C ILE A 119 -4.53 0.14 1.30
N ASP A 120 -3.28 -0.08 1.70
CA ASP A 120 -2.65 -1.40 1.67
C ASP A 120 -3.32 -2.36 2.67
N ALA A 121 -3.70 -1.87 3.85
CA ALA A 121 -4.41 -2.66 4.85
C ALA A 121 -5.76 -3.19 4.33
N ILE A 122 -6.53 -2.39 3.59
CA ILE A 122 -7.81 -2.81 2.99
C ILE A 122 -7.61 -4.02 2.07
N ALA A 123 -6.60 -3.99 1.20
CA ALA A 123 -6.31 -5.11 0.31
C ALA A 123 -5.95 -6.40 1.10
N VAL A 124 -5.23 -6.27 2.21
CA VAL A 124 -4.84 -7.42 3.05
C VAL A 124 -6.01 -7.96 3.88
N TRP A 125 -6.89 -7.10 4.43
CA TRP A 125 -8.14 -7.56 5.04
C TRP A 125 -9.04 -8.25 4.00
N ASP A 126 -9.13 -7.73 2.78
CA ASP A 126 -9.89 -8.36 1.69
C ASP A 126 -9.32 -9.72 1.30
N ALA A 127 -8.00 -9.91 1.38
CA ALA A 127 -7.38 -11.22 1.21
C ALA A 127 -7.80 -12.21 2.32
N ALA A 128 -7.94 -11.75 3.58
CA ALA A 128 -8.47 -12.59 4.66
C ALA A 128 -9.94 -12.94 4.43
N LEU A 129 -10.76 -11.97 4.03
CA LEU A 129 -12.19 -12.14 3.78
C LEU A 129 -12.47 -13.02 2.55
N LYS A 130 -11.55 -13.10 1.58
CA LYS A 130 -11.62 -14.09 0.49
C LYS A 130 -11.45 -15.54 0.99
N ILE A 131 -10.74 -15.76 2.10
CA ILE A 131 -10.53 -17.10 2.69
C ILE A 131 -11.72 -17.48 3.57
N ILE A 132 -12.13 -16.59 4.47
CA ILE A 132 -13.32 -16.73 5.32
C ILE A 132 -14.12 -15.42 5.27
N PRO A 133 -15.19 -15.35 4.47
CA PRO A 133 -16.00 -14.12 4.35
C PRO A 133 -16.61 -13.65 5.67
N GLY A 134 -16.91 -14.58 6.57
CA GLY A 134 -17.46 -14.38 7.91
C GLY A 134 -16.47 -13.90 8.97
N PHE A 135 -15.16 -13.79 8.68
CA PHE A 135 -14.15 -13.59 9.72
C PHE A 135 -14.33 -12.24 10.44
N ALA A 136 -14.89 -12.27 11.66
CA ALA A 136 -15.43 -11.10 12.33
C ALA A 136 -14.35 -10.04 12.59
N MET A 137 -13.14 -10.46 12.98
CA MET A 137 -12.02 -9.55 13.21
C MET A 137 -11.57 -8.84 11.93
N ALA A 138 -11.57 -9.51 10.76
CA ALA A 138 -11.25 -8.85 9.50
C ALA A 138 -12.35 -7.87 9.08
N ARG A 139 -13.63 -8.27 9.20
CA ARG A 139 -14.80 -7.40 8.91
C ARG A 139 -14.76 -6.10 9.72
N GLY A 140 -14.64 -6.23 11.03
CA GLY A 140 -14.64 -5.09 11.96
C GLY A 140 -13.43 -4.19 11.77
N ASN A 141 -12.21 -4.75 11.67
CA ASN A 141 -11.00 -3.96 11.48
C ASN A 141 -10.96 -3.27 10.12
N ARG A 142 -11.45 -3.93 9.05
CA ARG A 142 -11.64 -3.29 7.75
C ARG A 142 -12.63 -2.14 7.83
N GLY A 143 -13.76 -2.33 8.50
CA GLY A 143 -14.73 -1.25 8.73
C GLY A 143 -14.11 -0.07 9.48
N TYR A 144 -13.32 -0.33 10.53
CA TYR A 144 -12.58 0.71 11.26
C TYR A 144 -11.54 1.42 10.38
N GLY A 145 -10.80 0.68 9.56
CA GLY A 145 -9.86 1.25 8.59
C GLY A 145 -10.56 2.14 7.56
N LEU A 146 -11.71 1.72 7.03
CA LEU A 146 -12.53 2.50 6.11
C LEU A 146 -13.09 3.78 6.77
N LYS A 147 -13.45 3.74 8.05
CA LYS A 147 -13.86 4.94 8.81
C LYS A 147 -12.72 5.97 8.82
N GLY A 148 -11.50 5.53 9.13
CA GLY A 148 -10.31 6.38 9.06
C GLY A 148 -10.04 6.90 7.65
N TYR A 149 -10.21 6.03 6.64
CA TYR A 149 -10.04 6.39 5.23
C TYR A 149 -11.04 7.46 4.78
N ALA A 150 -12.32 7.30 5.09
CA ALA A 150 -13.37 8.29 4.79
C ALA A 150 -13.02 9.67 5.36
N GLY A 151 -12.49 9.74 6.59
CA GLY A 151 -12.07 11.00 7.21
C GLY A 151 -10.94 11.76 6.49
N MET A 152 -10.25 11.11 5.55
CA MET A 152 -9.18 11.72 4.75
C MET A 152 -9.64 12.19 3.36
N VAL A 153 -10.80 11.70 2.90
CA VAL A 153 -11.36 12.01 1.58
C VAL A 153 -12.06 13.36 1.58
N VAL A 154 -11.71 14.19 0.58
CA VAL A 154 -12.25 15.54 0.42
C VAL A 154 -13.64 15.52 -0.21
N ASP A 155 -13.85 14.71 -1.25
CA ASP A 155 -15.14 14.61 -1.93
C ASP A 155 -16.23 14.05 -1.01
N ASP A 156 -17.34 14.78 -0.90
CA ASP A 156 -18.41 14.48 0.05
C ASP A 156 -19.14 13.18 -0.30
N ARG A 157 -19.33 12.90 -1.60
CA ARG A 157 -20.02 11.68 -2.06
C ARG A 157 -19.17 10.46 -1.76
N GLU A 158 -17.90 10.48 -2.15
CA GLU A 158 -16.97 9.38 -1.91
C GLU A 158 -16.76 9.14 -0.41
N ARG A 159 -16.58 10.21 0.37
CA ARG A 159 -16.48 10.13 1.84
C ARG A 159 -17.72 9.47 2.45
N ALA A 160 -18.91 9.87 2.03
CA ALA A 160 -20.16 9.32 2.53
C ALA A 160 -20.30 7.83 2.20
N ILE A 161 -20.00 7.43 0.96
CA ILE A 161 -20.04 6.02 0.54
C ILE A 161 -19.03 5.18 1.34
N LEU A 162 -17.79 5.65 1.50
CA LEU A 162 -16.80 4.96 2.33
C LEU A 162 -17.27 4.83 3.79
N ALA A 163 -17.90 5.87 4.35
CA ALA A 163 -18.47 5.83 5.70
C ALA A 163 -19.61 4.81 5.83
N LEU A 164 -20.48 4.68 4.83
CA LEU A 164 -21.51 3.64 4.80
C LEU A 164 -20.88 2.23 4.80
N HIS A 165 -19.89 1.97 3.95
CA HIS A 165 -19.20 0.68 3.93
C HIS A 165 -18.39 0.41 5.20
N ALA A 166 -17.87 1.45 5.84
CA ALA A 166 -17.26 1.35 7.17
C ALA A 166 -18.28 0.91 8.22
N PHE A 167 -19.47 1.54 8.24
CA PHE A 167 -20.57 1.19 9.12
C PHE A 167 -21.01 -0.27 8.94
N ASP A 168 -21.20 -0.70 7.69
CA ASP A 168 -21.60 -2.08 7.36
C ASP A 168 -20.55 -3.09 7.80
N GLY A 169 -19.26 -2.81 7.56
CA GLY A 169 -18.16 -3.64 8.05
C GLY A 169 -18.17 -3.79 9.57
N LEU A 170 -18.36 -2.69 10.32
CA LEU A 170 -18.42 -2.69 11.78
C LEU A 170 -19.64 -3.49 12.31
N ARG A 171 -20.82 -3.32 11.71
CA ARG A 171 -22.05 -4.02 12.11
C ARG A 171 -22.05 -5.50 11.74
N SER A 172 -21.41 -5.87 10.62
CA SER A 172 -21.33 -7.27 10.16
C SER A 172 -20.55 -8.20 11.10
N THR A 173 -19.86 -7.65 12.12
CA THR A 173 -19.24 -8.41 13.20
C THR A 173 -20.26 -9.06 14.15
N MET A 174 -21.52 -8.59 14.13
CA MET A 174 -22.62 -9.10 14.95
C MET A 174 -23.64 -9.90 14.12
N ALA A 175 -23.31 -10.22 12.87
CA ALA A 175 -24.17 -11.02 11.99
C ALA A 175 -24.14 -12.50 12.40
N GLU A 176 -25.18 -13.26 12.04
CA GLU A 176 -25.28 -14.69 12.35
C GLU A 176 -24.15 -15.51 11.72
N ASP A 177 -23.63 -15.07 10.56
CA ASP A 177 -22.52 -15.71 9.84
C ASP A 177 -21.12 -15.25 10.31
N ALA A 178 -21.04 -14.43 11.36
CA ALA A 178 -19.79 -13.91 11.89
C ALA A 178 -19.00 -15.01 12.63
N LEU A 179 -17.80 -15.31 12.13
CA LEU A 179 -16.86 -16.23 12.78
C LEU A 179 -15.94 -15.46 13.73
N HIS A 180 -16.09 -15.73 15.03
CA HIS A 180 -15.21 -15.24 16.08
C HIS A 180 -14.13 -16.27 16.39
N ASP A 181 -12.87 -15.85 16.39
CA ASP A 181 -11.72 -16.70 16.67
C ASP A 181 -11.25 -16.65 18.14
N SER A 182 -11.82 -15.73 18.94
CA SER A 182 -11.57 -15.65 20.38
C SER A 182 -12.63 -16.42 21.19
N VAL A 183 -12.22 -16.95 22.34
CA VAL A 183 -13.12 -17.61 23.30
C VAL A 183 -14.12 -16.61 23.90
N ASP A 184 -13.71 -15.36 24.10
CA ASP A 184 -14.57 -14.25 24.53
C ASP A 184 -14.48 -13.07 23.55
N PRO A 185 -15.46 -12.89 22.65
CA PRO A 185 -15.45 -11.79 21.68
C PRO A 185 -16.07 -10.49 22.22
N ARG A 186 -16.58 -10.46 23.46
CA ARG A 186 -17.41 -9.34 23.97
C ARG A 186 -16.73 -7.98 23.89
N ALA A 187 -15.46 -7.89 24.24
CA ALA A 187 -14.71 -6.64 24.21
C ALA A 187 -14.55 -6.09 22.77
N ALA A 188 -14.21 -6.96 21.83
CA ALA A 188 -14.08 -6.59 20.41
C ALA A 188 -15.44 -6.18 19.82
N LEU A 189 -16.50 -6.93 20.13
CA LEU A 189 -17.87 -6.61 19.71
C LEU A 189 -18.33 -5.25 20.25
N ALA A 190 -18.10 -4.97 21.53
CA ALA A 190 -18.43 -3.69 22.14
C ALA A 190 -17.65 -2.54 21.48
N TYR A 191 -16.37 -2.76 21.17
CA TYR A 191 -15.55 -1.78 20.45
C TYR A 191 -16.11 -1.47 19.05
N PHE A 192 -16.37 -2.48 18.23
CA PHE A 192 -16.92 -2.28 16.88
C PHE A 192 -18.33 -1.67 16.92
N ALA A 193 -19.16 -2.07 17.88
CA ALA A 193 -20.47 -1.47 18.09
C ALA A 193 -20.38 0.02 18.44
N GLY A 194 -19.47 0.40 19.34
CA GLY A 194 -19.23 1.81 19.68
C GLY A 194 -18.77 2.63 18.46
N GLN A 195 -17.87 2.07 17.64
CA GLN A 195 -17.42 2.73 16.42
C GLN A 195 -18.54 2.91 15.39
N ALA A 196 -19.44 1.92 15.25
CA ALA A 196 -20.60 2.02 14.37
C ALA A 196 -21.59 3.10 14.85
N THR A 197 -21.84 3.17 16.16
CA THR A 197 -22.69 4.22 16.77
C THR A 197 -22.12 5.61 16.55
N GLU A 198 -20.82 5.80 16.76
CA GLU A 198 -20.15 7.08 16.51
C GLU A 198 -20.31 7.52 15.05
N LEU A 199 -20.17 6.58 14.10
CA LEU A 199 -20.29 6.86 12.68
C LEU A 199 -21.73 7.19 12.27
N ALA A 200 -22.72 6.48 12.81
CA ALA A 200 -24.14 6.76 12.59
C ALA A 200 -24.58 8.10 13.19
N GLY A 201 -23.89 8.59 14.24
CA GLY A 201 -24.11 9.93 14.77
C GLY A 201 -23.54 11.05 13.91
N ALA A 202 -22.53 10.76 13.08
CA ALA A 202 -21.85 11.75 12.23
C ALA A 202 -22.36 11.77 10.77
N VAL A 203 -22.92 10.67 10.27
CA VAL A 203 -23.36 10.50 8.89
C VAL A 203 -24.76 9.90 8.86
N ASN A 204 -25.65 10.45 8.03
CA ASN A 204 -26.97 9.85 7.79
C ASN A 204 -26.84 8.59 6.91
N ILE A 205 -26.55 7.46 7.56
CA ILE A 205 -26.27 6.18 6.90
C ILE A 205 -27.41 5.73 5.98
N ASP A 206 -28.67 5.87 6.41
CA ASP A 206 -29.83 5.41 5.63
C ASP A 206 -30.04 6.25 4.37
N ALA A 207 -29.85 7.57 4.47
CA ALA A 207 -29.89 8.44 3.30
C ALA A 207 -28.78 8.10 2.30
N VAL A 208 -27.54 7.90 2.78
CA VAL A 208 -26.43 7.50 1.92
C VAL A 208 -26.70 6.14 1.27
N ARG A 209 -27.22 5.16 2.02
CA ARG A 209 -27.57 3.84 1.48
C ARG A 209 -28.61 3.93 0.37
N THR A 210 -29.58 4.81 0.52
CA THR A 210 -30.63 5.03 -0.49
C THR A 210 -30.09 5.71 -1.75
N MET A 211 -29.13 6.63 -1.60
CA MET A 211 -28.58 7.42 -2.70
C MET A 211 -27.37 6.79 -3.39
N GLN A 212 -26.66 5.87 -2.73
CA GLN A 212 -25.47 5.27 -3.31
C GLN A 212 -25.83 4.42 -4.53
N ASP A 213 -24.97 4.52 -5.53
CA ASP A 213 -25.01 3.67 -6.71
C ASP A 213 -23.56 3.42 -7.12
N LEU A 214 -23.09 2.21 -6.85
CA LEU A 214 -21.73 1.75 -7.16
C LEU A 214 -21.61 1.23 -8.60
N ASP A 215 -22.74 0.91 -9.23
CA ASP A 215 -22.80 0.44 -10.62
C ASP A 215 -22.91 1.61 -11.60
N ARG A 216 -23.25 2.80 -11.12
CA ARG A 216 -23.19 4.05 -11.87
C ARG A 216 -21.76 4.37 -12.30
N GLY A 217 -21.47 4.23 -13.59
CA GLY A 217 -20.18 4.63 -14.17
C GLY A 217 -20.14 4.40 -15.68
N ASP A 218 -19.03 4.81 -16.30
CA ASP A 218 -18.79 4.54 -17.72
C ASP A 218 -18.07 3.20 -17.88
N ILE A 219 -18.76 2.23 -18.49
CA ILE A 219 -18.20 0.92 -18.81
C ILE A 219 -17.14 1.01 -19.92
N GLY A 220 -17.17 2.05 -20.75
CA GLY A 220 -16.32 2.21 -21.92
C GLY A 220 -17.01 1.81 -23.22
N ARG A 221 -16.69 2.55 -24.30
CA ARG A 221 -17.39 2.45 -25.59
C ARG A 221 -16.94 1.23 -26.40
N SER A 222 -15.64 0.94 -26.40
CA SER A 222 -15.06 -0.16 -27.17
C SER A 222 -14.82 -1.41 -26.32
N LYS A 223 -14.65 -2.57 -26.97
CA LYS A 223 -14.24 -3.81 -26.29
C LYS A 223 -12.89 -3.65 -25.58
N ALA A 224 -11.96 -2.93 -26.22
CA ALA A 224 -10.64 -2.65 -25.65
C ALA A 224 -10.74 -1.77 -24.40
N GLU A 225 -11.57 -0.72 -24.45
CA GLU A 225 -11.78 0.17 -23.29
C GLU A 225 -12.45 -0.56 -22.12
N ARG A 226 -13.47 -1.40 -22.39
CA ARG A 226 -14.11 -2.24 -21.37
C ARG A 226 -13.11 -3.18 -20.70
N ALA A 227 -12.26 -3.84 -21.49
CA ALA A 227 -11.22 -4.72 -20.96
C ALA A 227 -10.21 -3.95 -20.10
N TYR A 228 -9.77 -2.77 -20.54
CA TYR A 228 -8.87 -1.90 -19.78
C TYR A 228 -9.48 -1.45 -18.46
N ARG A 229 -10.71 -0.93 -18.47
CA ARG A 229 -11.40 -0.44 -17.27
C ARG A 229 -11.65 -1.58 -16.28
N GLY A 230 -12.10 -2.74 -16.75
CA GLY A 230 -12.28 -3.94 -15.92
C GLY A 230 -10.97 -4.38 -15.28
N TRP A 231 -9.88 -4.46 -16.07
CA TRP A 231 -8.56 -4.82 -15.54
C TRP A 231 -8.06 -3.82 -14.48
N CYS A 232 -8.25 -2.52 -14.70
CA CYS A 232 -7.90 -1.48 -13.73
C CYS A 232 -8.70 -1.61 -12.42
N LEU A 233 -10.00 -1.88 -12.51
CA LEU A 233 -10.87 -2.06 -11.34
C LEU A 233 -10.45 -3.27 -10.51
N GLU A 234 -10.21 -4.41 -11.15
CA GLU A 234 -9.79 -5.65 -10.48
C GLU A 234 -8.44 -5.51 -9.76
N HIS A 235 -7.49 -4.79 -10.37
CA HIS A 235 -6.15 -4.58 -9.81
C HIS A 235 -6.05 -3.35 -8.89
N ARG A 236 -7.15 -2.62 -8.66
CA ARG A 236 -7.21 -1.37 -7.89
C ARG A 236 -6.26 -0.30 -8.40
N LEU A 237 -6.36 0.04 -9.67
CA LEU A 237 -5.45 0.95 -10.35
C LEU A 237 -6.07 2.31 -10.72
N PHE A 238 -7.34 2.57 -10.36
CA PHE A 238 -7.91 3.91 -10.51
C PHE A 238 -7.54 4.81 -9.32
N LEU A 239 -7.24 6.08 -9.59
CA LEU A 239 -7.04 7.11 -8.57
C LEU A 239 -8.39 7.62 -8.03
N CYS A 240 -9.27 6.69 -7.67
CA CYS A 240 -10.54 6.92 -6.97
C CYS A 240 -10.56 6.09 -5.68
N PRO A 241 -10.91 6.69 -4.52
CA PRO A 241 -11.02 5.97 -3.24
C PRO A 241 -12.00 4.79 -3.26
N LEU A 242 -13.06 4.89 -4.07
CA LEU A 242 -14.08 3.84 -4.16
C LEU A 242 -13.54 2.54 -4.76
N ASN A 243 -12.41 2.57 -5.49
CA ASN A 243 -11.82 1.36 -6.05
C ASN A 243 -11.31 0.41 -4.94
N ASP A 244 -11.07 0.92 -3.73
CA ASP A 244 -10.67 0.10 -2.58
C ASP A 244 -11.84 -0.66 -1.95
N LEU A 245 -13.09 -0.34 -2.32
CA LEU A 245 -14.28 -1.11 -1.92
C LEU A 245 -14.46 -2.38 -2.75
N GLY A 246 -14.00 -2.37 -4.00
CA GLY A 246 -14.16 -3.47 -4.95
C GLY A 246 -14.14 -2.98 -6.40
N PRO A 247 -14.34 -3.88 -7.38
CA PRO A 247 -14.34 -3.57 -8.81
C PRO A 247 -15.66 -2.92 -9.26
N HIS A 248 -16.04 -1.80 -8.63
CA HIS A 248 -17.28 -1.08 -8.89
C HIS A 248 -17.12 -0.03 -10.00
N LEU A 249 -18.10 0.09 -10.89
CA LEU A 249 -18.04 1.02 -12.03
C LEU A 249 -17.94 2.49 -11.59
N ALA A 250 -18.52 2.85 -10.44
CA ALA A 250 -18.41 4.17 -9.85
C ALA A 250 -16.97 4.58 -9.49
N ALA A 251 -16.03 3.62 -9.45
CA ALA A 251 -14.63 3.87 -9.19
C ALA A 251 -13.75 3.97 -10.45
N ALA A 252 -14.33 3.86 -11.65
CA ALA A 252 -13.59 3.85 -12.93
C ALA A 252 -13.16 5.26 -13.40
N THR A 253 -12.60 6.05 -12.48
CA THR A 253 -12.22 7.46 -12.62
C THR A 253 -10.89 7.77 -11.92
N ASP A 254 -10.22 8.85 -12.34
CA ASP A 254 -8.98 9.35 -11.72
C ASP A 254 -9.23 10.75 -11.13
N ASP A 255 -10.12 10.84 -10.15
CA ASP A 255 -10.62 12.07 -9.52
C ASP A 255 -9.78 12.56 -8.35
N LEU A 256 -8.82 11.80 -7.84
CA LEU A 256 -7.93 12.23 -6.76
C LEU A 256 -7.28 13.60 -7.07
N MET A 257 -7.60 14.63 -6.30
CA MET A 257 -6.96 15.94 -6.38
C MET A 257 -6.13 16.21 -5.12
N LEU A 258 -5.29 17.24 -5.15
CA LEU A 258 -4.81 17.85 -3.92
C LEU A 258 -6.01 18.49 -3.18
N PRO A 259 -5.98 18.52 -1.84
CA PRO A 259 -6.95 19.28 -1.06
C PRO A 259 -6.81 20.79 -1.35
N PRO A 260 -7.79 21.62 -0.92
CA PRO A 260 -7.63 23.06 -0.92
C PRO A 260 -6.33 23.48 -0.22
N LEU A 261 -5.55 24.35 -0.87
CA LEU A 261 -4.27 24.84 -0.36
C LEU A 261 -4.41 26.28 0.13
N THR A 262 -3.76 26.59 1.24
CA THR A 262 -3.73 27.92 1.85
C THR A 262 -2.32 28.49 1.76
N GLU A 263 -2.19 29.68 1.17
CA GLU A 263 -0.94 30.45 1.08
C GLU A 263 -1.20 31.90 1.47
N GLY A 264 -0.18 32.56 2.03
CA GLY A 264 -0.21 34.00 2.27
C GLY A 264 -0.13 34.79 0.96
N LEU A 265 -0.85 35.90 0.87
CA LEU A 265 -0.86 36.78 -0.32
C LEU A 265 0.55 37.23 -0.74
N ASN A 266 1.44 37.42 0.23
CA ASN A 266 2.81 37.89 0.01
C ASN A 266 3.85 36.76 -0.02
N ASP A 267 3.44 35.49 0.05
CA ASP A 267 4.37 34.35 0.03
C ASP A 267 5.00 34.19 -1.36
N ARG A 268 4.30 34.66 -2.41
CA ARG A 268 4.73 34.60 -3.81
C ARG A 268 4.44 35.93 -4.54
N PRO A 269 5.17 37.02 -4.22
CA PRO A 269 4.83 38.38 -4.67
C PRO A 269 4.87 38.54 -6.20
N ASP A 270 5.67 37.73 -6.90
CA ASP A 270 5.84 37.79 -8.36
C ASP A 270 4.98 36.77 -9.13
N SER A 271 4.03 36.10 -8.47
CA SER A 271 3.24 35.02 -9.10
C SER A 271 1.74 35.14 -8.83
N TYR A 272 0.98 35.38 -9.89
CA TYR A 272 -0.49 35.40 -9.87
C TYR A 272 -1.14 34.03 -10.20
N LEU A 273 -0.33 33.01 -10.45
CA LEU A 273 -0.79 31.67 -10.79
C LEU A 273 -0.98 30.81 -9.53
N PRO A 274 -1.80 29.74 -9.61
CA PRO A 274 -1.88 28.73 -8.55
C PRO A 274 -0.50 28.18 -8.16
N PRO A 275 -0.35 27.63 -6.94
CA PRO A 275 0.91 27.07 -6.48
C PRO A 275 1.44 26.03 -7.46
N PRO A 276 2.75 26.04 -7.83
CA PRO A 276 3.32 25.08 -8.78
C PRO A 276 3.07 23.61 -8.41
N ILE A 277 2.87 23.32 -7.12
CA ILE A 277 2.57 21.96 -6.62
C ILE A 277 1.28 21.39 -7.23
N VAL A 278 0.31 22.24 -7.57
CA VAL A 278 -0.95 21.85 -8.22
C VAL A 278 -0.69 21.31 -9.62
N GLY A 279 0.12 22.02 -10.41
CA GLY A 279 0.53 21.57 -11.74
C GLY A 279 1.39 20.31 -11.69
N TYR A 280 2.32 20.26 -10.73
CA TYR A 280 3.18 19.11 -10.51
C TYR A 280 2.39 17.84 -10.15
N PHE A 281 1.41 17.95 -9.26
CA PHE A 281 0.52 16.82 -8.92
C PHE A 281 -0.31 16.36 -10.13
N SER A 282 -0.83 17.32 -10.92
CA SER A 282 -1.57 17.01 -12.14
C SER A 282 -0.71 16.26 -13.17
N GLN A 283 0.57 16.64 -13.31
CA GLN A 283 1.53 15.93 -14.14
C GLN A 283 1.76 14.50 -13.64
N MET A 284 2.01 14.31 -12.33
CA MET A 284 2.19 12.97 -11.75
C MET A 284 0.97 12.07 -11.98
N LYS A 285 -0.26 12.61 -11.86
CA LYS A 285 -1.49 11.87 -12.19
C LYS A 285 -1.52 11.43 -13.65
N GLN A 286 -1.16 12.30 -14.58
CA GLN A 286 -1.17 11.98 -16.00
C GLN A 286 -0.10 10.93 -16.35
N GLU A 287 1.09 11.04 -15.75
CA GLU A 287 2.15 10.04 -15.89
C GLU A 287 1.71 8.68 -15.34
N TYR A 288 1.06 8.65 -14.18
CA TYR A 288 0.46 7.43 -13.61
C TYR A 288 -0.57 6.80 -14.54
N ALA A 289 -1.55 7.58 -15.02
CA ALA A 289 -2.58 7.07 -15.92
C ALA A 289 -1.99 6.54 -17.24
N SER A 290 -0.94 7.20 -17.75
CA SER A 290 -0.24 6.80 -18.97
C SER A 290 0.56 5.50 -18.76
N ALA A 291 1.27 5.37 -17.64
CA ALA A 291 1.97 4.14 -17.26
C ALA A 291 0.97 2.97 -17.08
N ARG A 292 -0.17 3.23 -16.44
CA ARG A 292 -1.25 2.23 -16.27
C ARG A 292 -1.77 1.70 -17.60
N PHE A 293 -2.05 2.59 -18.55
CA PHE A 293 -2.50 2.18 -19.88
C PHE A 293 -1.40 1.44 -20.65
N THR A 294 -0.16 1.94 -20.58
CA THR A 294 1.01 1.30 -21.20
C THR A 294 1.21 -0.12 -20.68
N LEU A 295 1.06 -0.34 -19.37
CA LEU A 295 1.15 -1.67 -18.75
C LEU A 295 0.07 -2.61 -19.29
N PHE A 296 -1.18 -2.14 -19.32
CA PHE A 296 -2.28 -2.91 -19.88
C PHE A 296 -2.03 -3.30 -21.34
N GLU A 297 -1.57 -2.38 -22.18
CA GLU A 297 -1.22 -2.69 -23.57
C GLU A 297 -0.08 -3.72 -23.67
N GLY A 298 0.93 -3.62 -22.79
CA GLY A 298 2.04 -4.58 -22.74
C GLY A 298 1.57 -5.99 -22.39
N MET A 299 0.74 -6.12 -21.34
CA MET A 299 0.27 -7.41 -20.84
C MET A 299 -0.85 -8.05 -21.69
N SER A 300 -1.60 -7.25 -22.45
CA SER A 300 -2.74 -7.74 -23.25
C SER A 300 -2.40 -7.99 -24.73
N SER A 301 -1.22 -7.57 -25.20
CA SER A 301 -0.84 -7.71 -26.60
C SER A 301 -0.44 -9.14 -26.94
N MET A 302 -1.21 -9.80 -27.81
CA MET A 302 -0.94 -11.16 -28.30
C MET A 302 -0.38 -11.19 -29.73
N ARG A 303 -0.07 -10.03 -30.33
CA ARG A 303 0.34 -9.92 -31.74
C ARG A 303 1.65 -9.17 -31.86
N VAL A 304 2.45 -9.55 -32.86
CA VAL A 304 3.66 -8.80 -33.26
C VAL A 304 3.25 -7.42 -33.75
N HIS A 305 3.79 -6.37 -33.13
CA HIS A 305 3.50 -4.99 -33.52
C HIS A 305 4.28 -4.63 -34.80
N PHE A 306 3.78 -3.70 -35.61
CA PHE A 306 4.46 -3.33 -36.85
C PHE A 306 5.83 -2.67 -36.60
N SER A 307 6.05 -2.06 -35.42
CA SER A 307 7.34 -1.51 -35.00
C SER A 307 8.41 -2.57 -34.78
N ASP A 308 8.00 -3.80 -34.51
CA ASP A 308 8.91 -4.92 -34.27
C ASP A 308 9.40 -5.52 -35.60
N ARG A 309 8.73 -5.21 -36.72
CA ARG A 309 9.07 -5.74 -38.04
C ARG A 309 10.36 -5.09 -38.54
N GLY A 310 11.31 -5.92 -38.95
CA GLY A 310 12.60 -5.46 -39.47
C GLY A 310 13.61 -5.06 -38.39
N VAL A 311 13.33 -5.33 -37.11
CA VAL A 311 14.31 -5.18 -36.02
C VAL A 311 15.14 -6.46 -35.95
N ALA A 312 16.40 -6.40 -36.39
CA ALA A 312 17.32 -7.54 -36.31
C ALA A 312 17.79 -7.75 -34.87
N LEU A 313 17.45 -8.90 -34.29
CA LEU A 313 17.78 -9.30 -32.93
C LEU A 313 18.35 -10.72 -32.93
N THR A 314 19.19 -11.02 -31.95
CA THR A 314 19.80 -12.35 -31.78
C THR A 314 18.99 -13.15 -30.78
N ASP A 315 18.61 -14.36 -31.14
CA ASP A 315 18.08 -15.34 -30.19
C ASP A 315 19.22 -15.85 -29.31
N THR A 316 19.18 -15.51 -28.03
CA THR A 316 20.16 -15.92 -27.01
C THR A 316 19.91 -17.34 -26.47
N LEU A 317 18.96 -18.08 -27.07
CA LEU A 317 18.56 -19.45 -26.75
C LEU A 317 18.04 -19.62 -25.30
N ASP A 318 17.64 -18.51 -24.68
CA ASP A 318 17.02 -18.44 -23.37
C ASP A 318 15.58 -17.91 -23.42
N TYR A 319 14.94 -18.08 -24.58
CA TYR A 319 13.58 -17.62 -24.86
C TYR A 319 13.39 -16.13 -24.55
N PRO A 320 14.22 -15.24 -25.13
CA PRO A 320 14.24 -13.83 -24.76
C PRO A 320 13.00 -13.10 -25.28
N LEU A 321 12.45 -12.19 -24.46
CA LEU A 321 11.31 -11.37 -24.83
C LEU A 321 11.73 -9.97 -25.28
N TYR A 322 11.90 -9.83 -26.59
CA TYR A 322 12.12 -8.55 -27.26
C TYR A 322 10.95 -8.20 -28.17
N SER A 323 10.09 -7.30 -27.70
CA SER A 323 8.95 -6.80 -28.47
C SER A 323 8.50 -5.46 -27.89
N LEU A 324 7.73 -4.68 -28.65
CA LEU A 324 7.08 -3.50 -28.09
C LEU A 324 6.21 -3.83 -26.86
N ALA A 325 5.59 -5.01 -26.83
CA ALA A 325 4.77 -5.44 -25.70
C ALA A 325 5.60 -5.61 -24.42
N SER A 326 6.74 -6.31 -24.49
CA SER A 326 7.62 -6.46 -23.33
C SER A 326 8.26 -5.14 -22.91
N GLU A 327 8.63 -4.28 -23.87
CA GLU A 327 9.16 -2.94 -23.55
C GLU A 327 8.12 -2.01 -22.91
N ARG A 328 6.83 -2.14 -23.25
CA ARG A 328 5.74 -1.43 -22.56
C ARG A 328 5.66 -1.78 -21.08
N VAL A 329 5.82 -3.06 -20.73
CA VAL A 329 5.87 -3.49 -19.32
C VAL A 329 7.05 -2.84 -18.60
N ARG A 330 8.24 -2.85 -19.22
CA ARG A 330 9.45 -2.18 -18.67
C ARG A 330 9.26 -0.68 -18.50
N MET A 331 8.68 0.00 -19.50
CA MET A 331 8.40 1.44 -19.45
C MET A 331 7.42 1.79 -18.32
N ALA A 332 6.33 1.03 -18.21
CA ALA A 332 5.36 1.24 -17.14
C ALA A 332 5.99 1.06 -15.75
N PHE A 333 6.82 0.02 -15.58
CA PHE A 333 7.58 -0.20 -14.35
C PHE A 333 8.46 1.01 -13.99
N ARG A 334 9.26 1.50 -14.96
CA ARG A 334 10.17 2.64 -14.76
C ARG A 334 9.41 3.91 -14.37
N ILE A 335 8.33 4.23 -15.09
CA ILE A 335 7.51 5.42 -14.81
C ILE A 335 6.87 5.30 -13.42
N ALA A 336 6.27 4.16 -13.10
CA ALA A 336 5.63 3.92 -11.81
C ALA A 336 6.63 4.05 -10.64
N TYR A 337 7.85 3.53 -10.80
CA TYR A 337 8.89 3.68 -9.79
C TYR A 337 9.35 5.14 -9.67
N SER A 338 9.54 5.84 -10.79
CA SER A 338 9.94 7.26 -10.81
C SER A 338 8.92 8.16 -10.11
N LEU A 339 7.63 7.84 -10.15
CA LEU A 339 6.60 8.57 -9.40
C LEU A 339 6.87 8.59 -7.89
N LEU A 340 7.51 7.57 -7.32
CA LEU A 340 7.87 7.56 -5.89
C LEU A 340 8.90 8.66 -5.58
N ASP A 341 9.91 8.82 -6.42
CA ASP A 341 10.92 9.89 -6.28
C ASP A 341 10.28 11.27 -6.52
N LYS A 342 9.30 11.37 -7.42
CA LYS A 342 8.52 12.60 -7.62
C LYS A 342 7.65 12.97 -6.42
N VAL A 343 7.04 11.98 -5.77
CA VAL A 343 6.35 12.16 -4.49
C VAL A 343 7.32 12.65 -3.41
N ALA A 344 8.54 12.12 -3.37
CA ALA A 344 9.59 12.60 -2.48
C ALA A 344 9.93 14.09 -2.71
N PHE A 345 10.03 14.51 -3.97
CA PHE A 345 10.21 15.92 -4.32
C PHE A 345 9.03 16.80 -3.87
N LEU A 346 7.78 16.32 -4.03
CA LEU A 346 6.61 17.03 -3.51
C LEU A 346 6.65 17.15 -1.98
N VAL A 347 7.09 16.10 -1.27
CA VAL A 347 7.26 16.11 0.19
C VAL A 347 8.32 17.12 0.62
N ASP A 348 9.49 17.13 -0.04
CA ASP A 348 10.53 18.14 0.22
C ASP A 348 9.98 19.56 0.05
N ARG A 349 9.28 19.80 -1.07
CA ARG A 349 8.75 21.12 -1.41
C ARG A 349 7.66 21.59 -0.46
N TYR A 350 6.70 20.74 -0.12
CA TYR A 350 5.55 21.13 0.70
C TYR A 350 5.94 21.33 2.18
N TRP A 351 6.78 20.46 2.74
CA TRP A 351 7.26 20.59 4.12
C TRP A 351 8.55 21.41 4.26
N ALA A 352 9.02 22.03 3.16
CA ALA A 352 10.23 22.86 3.09
C ALA A 352 11.45 22.21 3.75
N LEU A 353 11.75 20.96 3.38
CA LEU A 353 12.81 20.17 4.04
C LEU A 353 14.23 20.62 3.66
N GLY A 354 14.37 21.36 2.56
CA GLY A 354 15.64 21.93 2.11
C GLY A 354 16.66 20.89 1.66
N LYS A 355 16.20 19.78 1.06
CA LYS A 355 17.08 18.75 0.52
C LYS A 355 17.86 19.24 -0.69
N VAL A 356 19.00 18.61 -0.94
CA VAL A 356 19.76 18.84 -2.18
C VAL A 356 18.98 18.26 -3.36
N PRO A 357 18.51 19.07 -4.34
CA PRO A 357 17.55 18.64 -5.36
C PRO A 357 17.95 17.35 -6.10
N ASP A 358 19.20 17.27 -6.56
CA ASP A 358 19.72 16.12 -7.33
C ASP A 358 19.87 14.83 -6.51
N ARG A 359 19.73 14.94 -5.18
CA ARG A 359 19.81 13.79 -4.28
C ARG A 359 18.43 13.32 -3.85
N ILE A 360 17.36 14.09 -4.06
CA ILE A 360 16.03 13.73 -3.55
C ILE A 360 15.59 12.40 -4.17
N SER A 361 15.27 11.46 -3.29
CA SER A 361 14.70 10.16 -3.62
C SER A 361 13.69 9.78 -2.55
N PHE A 362 12.82 8.84 -2.89
CA PHE A 362 11.84 8.31 -1.96
C PHE A 362 12.47 7.69 -0.72
N LYS A 363 13.71 7.23 -0.82
CA LYS A 363 14.51 6.70 0.30
C LYS A 363 14.97 7.80 1.27
N ASN A 364 15.52 8.90 0.77
CA ASN A 364 16.31 9.81 1.60
C ASN A 364 15.60 11.11 2.01
N VAL A 365 14.45 11.45 1.41
CA VAL A 365 13.68 12.65 1.77
C VAL A 365 13.35 12.72 3.27
N TRP A 366 13.19 11.57 3.91
CA TRP A 366 12.87 11.45 5.34
C TRP A 366 14.06 11.67 6.27
N MET A 367 15.28 11.45 5.78
CA MET A 367 16.48 11.31 6.59
C MET A 367 17.30 12.60 6.61
N ILE A 368 18.00 12.88 7.70
CA ILE A 368 18.99 13.96 7.74
C ILE A 368 20.06 13.70 6.65
N GLU A 369 20.50 14.75 5.96
CA GLU A 369 21.51 14.65 4.91
C GLU A 369 22.74 13.87 5.40
N ASN A 370 23.14 12.86 4.61
CA ASN A 370 24.27 11.96 4.89
C ASN A 370 24.17 11.17 6.22
N LYS A 371 22.99 11.02 6.83
CA LYS A 371 22.81 10.26 8.08
C LYS A 371 21.61 9.32 7.97
N ALA A 372 21.72 8.11 8.52
CA ALA A 372 20.61 7.18 8.68
C ALA A 372 19.75 7.53 9.91
N ARG A 373 19.26 8.77 9.97
CA ARG A 373 18.43 9.28 11.07
C ARG A 373 17.27 10.09 10.51
N LEU A 374 16.05 9.80 10.97
CA LEU A 374 14.84 10.54 10.61
C LEU A 374 14.99 12.04 10.95
N LEU A 375 14.41 12.90 10.11
CA LEU A 375 14.32 14.32 10.37
C LEU A 375 13.53 14.60 11.66
N PRO A 376 14.02 15.44 12.59
CA PRO A 376 13.36 15.70 13.88
C PRO A 376 11.90 16.17 13.75
N GLN A 377 11.58 16.94 12.70
CA GLN A 377 10.22 17.43 12.44
C GLN A 377 9.20 16.33 12.12
N PHE A 378 9.66 15.10 11.84
CA PHE A 378 8.82 13.95 11.58
C PHE A 378 8.69 13.03 12.79
N GLU A 379 9.67 12.98 13.70
CA GLU A 379 9.76 11.98 14.78
C GLU A 379 8.43 11.76 15.55
N LYS A 380 7.66 12.82 15.82
CA LYS A 380 6.37 12.76 16.53
C LYS A 380 5.22 13.49 15.82
N ARG A 381 5.36 13.76 14.52
CA ARG A 381 4.34 14.52 13.78
C ARG A 381 3.05 13.71 13.68
N LYS A 382 1.92 14.33 14.00
CA LYS A 382 0.58 13.70 14.03
C LYS A 382 -0.09 13.68 12.65
N ASN A 383 0.66 13.24 11.64
CA ASN A 383 0.16 13.13 10.27
C ASN A 383 0.21 11.66 9.84
N LEU A 384 -0.91 10.96 9.98
CA LEU A 384 -0.97 9.51 9.78
C LEU A 384 -0.68 9.09 8.31
N PRO A 385 -1.25 9.73 7.27
CA PRO A 385 -0.89 9.45 5.87
C PRO A 385 0.58 9.70 5.56
N LEU A 386 1.16 10.78 6.10
CA LEU A 386 2.59 11.06 5.89
C LEU A 386 3.47 10.01 6.54
N ARG A 387 3.09 9.55 7.74
CA ARG A 387 3.72 8.40 8.39
C ARG A 387 3.57 7.13 7.54
N GLY A 388 2.39 6.91 6.95
CA GLY A 388 2.15 5.80 6.02
C GLY A 388 3.08 5.83 4.81
N LEU A 389 3.30 7.02 4.24
CA LEU A 389 4.22 7.24 3.12
C LEU A 389 5.68 6.97 3.51
N PHE A 390 6.10 7.37 4.71
CA PHE A 390 7.40 7.00 5.28
C PHE A 390 7.55 5.48 5.43
N TRP A 391 6.54 4.79 5.97
CA TRP A 391 6.58 3.32 6.12
C TRP A 391 6.58 2.58 4.77
N LEU A 392 5.91 3.13 3.75
CA LEU A 392 6.01 2.64 2.37
C LEU A 392 7.45 2.77 1.84
N SER A 393 8.14 3.88 2.13
CA SER A 393 9.56 4.03 1.81
C SER A 393 10.44 3.02 2.56
N LYS A 394 10.18 2.78 3.85
CA LYS A 394 10.93 1.77 4.63
C LYS A 394 10.78 0.36 4.04
N GLU A 395 9.59 -0.04 3.60
CA GLU A 395 9.37 -1.34 2.92
C GLU A 395 10.32 -1.53 1.73
N LEU A 396 10.51 -0.48 0.91
CA LEU A 396 11.38 -0.53 -0.26
C LEU A 396 12.88 -0.46 0.08
N PHE A 397 13.26 0.24 1.15
CA PHE A 397 14.64 0.73 1.32
C PHE A 397 15.36 0.34 2.61
N ASP A 398 14.68 -0.10 3.66
CA ASP A 398 15.29 -0.54 4.91
C ASP A 398 15.83 -1.97 4.75
N ASP A 399 17.10 -2.22 5.11
CA ASP A 399 17.74 -3.50 4.79
C ASP A 399 17.16 -4.70 5.55
N GLN A 400 16.58 -4.50 6.74
CA GLN A 400 15.88 -5.56 7.46
C GLN A 400 14.50 -5.81 6.83
N LEU A 401 13.75 -4.75 6.53
CA LEU A 401 12.44 -4.89 5.87
C LEU A 401 12.60 -5.44 4.44
N LYS A 402 13.60 -5.01 3.68
CA LYS A 402 13.96 -5.56 2.37
C LYS A 402 14.28 -7.04 2.38
N GLN A 403 14.80 -7.58 3.48
CA GLN A 403 15.12 -9.00 3.57
C GLN A 403 13.86 -9.87 3.54
N THR A 404 12.66 -9.31 3.82
CA THR A 404 11.47 -10.14 4.08
C THR A 404 10.10 -9.55 3.71
N THR A 405 10.03 -8.28 3.25
CA THR A 405 8.81 -7.67 2.69
C THR A 405 8.54 -8.21 1.29
N ALA A 406 8.04 -9.45 1.28
CA ALA A 406 8.07 -10.38 0.15
C ALA A 406 9.49 -10.55 -0.41
N ALA A 407 9.75 -11.59 -1.20
CA ALA A 407 10.91 -11.56 -2.09
C ALA A 407 10.88 -10.32 -3.03
N ASP A 408 9.73 -9.64 -3.12
CA ASP A 408 9.46 -8.55 -4.05
C ASP A 408 10.24 -7.26 -3.79
N ALA A 409 10.26 -6.66 -2.58
CA ALA A 409 10.75 -5.27 -2.44
C ALA A 409 12.24 -5.08 -2.81
N ARG A 410 13.11 -6.04 -2.47
CA ARG A 410 14.53 -6.06 -2.90
C ARG A 410 14.63 -6.22 -4.42
N GLU A 411 13.82 -7.09 -4.98
CA GLU A 411 13.77 -7.33 -6.41
C GLU A 411 13.25 -6.11 -7.15
N LEU A 412 12.29 -5.35 -6.63
CA LEU A 412 11.77 -4.14 -7.27
C LEU A 412 12.85 -3.07 -7.48
N HIS A 413 13.64 -2.76 -6.44
CA HIS A 413 14.74 -1.80 -6.58
C HIS A 413 15.84 -2.31 -7.52
N SER A 414 16.16 -3.61 -7.44
CA SER A 414 17.19 -4.23 -8.29
C SER A 414 16.76 -4.26 -9.76
N ILE A 415 15.49 -4.60 -10.03
CA ILE A 415 14.85 -4.53 -11.35
C ILE A 415 14.85 -3.09 -11.85
N ARG A 416 14.46 -2.10 -11.04
CA ARG A 416 14.54 -0.69 -11.44
C ARG A 416 15.94 -0.31 -11.87
N ASN A 417 16.95 -0.64 -11.07
CA ASN A 417 18.34 -0.31 -11.41
C ASN A 417 18.79 -1.02 -12.69
N ALA A 418 18.36 -2.27 -12.90
CA ALA A 418 18.66 -3.00 -14.12
C ALA A 418 17.96 -2.43 -15.36
N LEU A 419 16.74 -1.91 -15.22
CA LEU A 419 16.00 -1.25 -16.30
C LEU A 419 16.57 0.14 -16.65
N GLU A 420 17.19 0.83 -15.71
CA GLU A 420 17.74 2.18 -15.93
C GLU A 420 19.22 2.18 -16.35
N HIS A 421 20.03 1.28 -15.79
CA HIS A 421 21.48 1.42 -15.82
C HIS A 421 22.23 0.15 -16.23
N THR A 422 21.61 -1.03 -16.20
CA THR A 422 22.28 -2.29 -16.54
C THR A 422 21.44 -3.11 -17.51
N TYR A 423 21.48 -4.44 -17.40
CA TYR A 423 20.76 -5.36 -18.27
C TYR A 423 19.75 -6.17 -17.46
N LEU A 424 18.47 -6.12 -17.84
CA LEU A 424 17.44 -7.00 -17.33
C LEU A 424 17.04 -8.00 -18.41
N ARG A 425 17.54 -9.23 -18.26
CA ARG A 425 17.24 -10.35 -19.14
C ARG A 425 15.86 -10.91 -18.80
N VAL A 426 14.95 -10.87 -19.76
CA VAL A 426 13.57 -11.34 -19.56
C VAL A 426 13.34 -12.52 -20.49
N SER A 427 12.98 -13.65 -19.90
CA SER A 427 12.63 -14.88 -20.61
C SER A 427 11.15 -15.16 -20.48
N GLU A 428 10.59 -15.95 -21.40
CA GLU A 428 9.23 -16.47 -21.25
C GLU A 428 9.06 -17.18 -19.89
N GLY A 429 7.93 -16.92 -19.21
CA GLY A 429 7.71 -17.34 -17.82
C GLY A 429 7.88 -18.84 -17.59
N TRP A 430 7.39 -19.67 -18.51
CA TRP A 430 7.53 -21.13 -18.44
C TRP A 430 8.98 -21.61 -18.58
N ALA A 431 9.86 -20.82 -19.21
CA ALA A 431 11.26 -21.18 -19.41
C ALA A 431 12.11 -20.93 -18.15
N LYS A 432 11.63 -20.11 -17.20
CA LYS A 432 12.34 -19.74 -15.96
C LYS A 432 12.99 -20.94 -15.24
N PRO A 433 12.29 -22.06 -14.97
CA PRO A 433 12.88 -23.19 -14.23
C PRO A 433 14.06 -23.86 -14.94
N PHE A 434 14.14 -23.71 -16.26
CA PHE A 434 15.19 -24.32 -17.08
C PHE A 434 16.36 -23.36 -17.35
N MET A 435 16.07 -22.06 -17.41
CA MET A 435 17.04 -21.03 -17.82
C MET A 435 17.68 -20.27 -16.65
N ILE A 436 17.02 -20.21 -15.48
CA ILE A 436 17.47 -19.44 -14.32
C ILE A 436 17.83 -20.40 -13.19
N ASN A 437 19.10 -20.84 -13.15
CA ASN A 437 19.64 -21.64 -12.05
C ASN A 437 20.24 -20.74 -10.96
N GLY A 438 19.54 -20.63 -9.83
CA GLY A 438 20.00 -19.89 -8.64
C GLY A 438 19.91 -18.36 -8.75
N THR A 439 20.25 -17.67 -7.66
CA THR A 439 20.37 -16.20 -7.62
C THR A 439 21.67 -15.79 -8.31
N SER A 440 21.61 -15.53 -9.61
CA SER A 440 22.77 -15.09 -10.40
C SER A 440 23.21 -13.67 -10.00
N SER A 441 23.91 -13.53 -8.87
CA SER A 441 24.43 -12.24 -8.38
C SER A 441 25.74 -11.83 -9.06
N ASN A 442 26.34 -12.70 -9.88
CA ASN A 442 27.66 -12.49 -10.49
C ASN A 442 27.62 -12.40 -12.04
N GLY A 443 26.43 -12.31 -12.64
CA GLY A 443 26.26 -12.16 -14.10
C GLY A 443 26.19 -10.70 -14.56
N PHE A 444 26.38 -10.46 -15.86
CA PHE A 444 26.09 -9.17 -16.49
C PHE A 444 24.57 -8.94 -16.52
N GLY A 445 24.02 -8.39 -15.44
CA GLY A 445 22.59 -8.10 -15.30
C GLY A 445 21.80 -9.11 -14.46
N ILE A 446 20.48 -8.89 -14.38
CA ILE A 446 19.52 -9.71 -13.61
C ILE A 446 18.65 -10.48 -14.61
N ALA A 447 18.32 -11.74 -14.29
CA ALA A 447 17.39 -12.56 -15.07
C ALA A 447 16.04 -12.69 -14.35
N ILE A 448 14.94 -12.60 -15.10
CA ILE A 448 13.57 -12.67 -14.57
C ILE A 448 12.63 -13.30 -15.62
N GLY A 449 11.58 -14.00 -15.16
CA GLY A 449 10.52 -14.48 -16.05
C GLY A 449 9.52 -13.36 -16.39
N SER A 450 8.85 -13.46 -17.54
CA SER A 450 7.82 -12.50 -17.98
C SER A 450 6.72 -12.30 -16.94
N ASP A 451 6.14 -13.40 -16.46
CA ASP A 451 4.97 -13.37 -15.56
C ASP A 451 5.34 -12.71 -14.22
N GLU A 452 6.59 -12.91 -13.81
CA GLU A 452 7.14 -12.30 -12.60
C GLU A 452 7.43 -10.80 -12.79
N LEU A 453 7.96 -10.39 -13.95
CA LEU A 453 8.13 -8.97 -14.27
C LEU A 453 6.78 -8.25 -14.34
N GLU A 454 5.77 -8.87 -14.95
CA GLU A 454 4.42 -8.33 -15.06
C GLU A 454 3.76 -8.19 -13.69
N ALA A 455 3.81 -9.23 -12.85
CA ALA A 455 3.31 -9.17 -11.48
C ALA A 455 3.99 -8.05 -10.66
N LYS A 456 5.30 -7.90 -10.82
CA LYS A 456 6.07 -6.83 -10.15
C LYS A 456 5.74 -5.45 -10.72
N ALA A 457 5.48 -5.32 -12.02
CA ALA A 457 5.05 -4.05 -12.62
C ALA A 457 3.68 -3.61 -12.08
N VAL A 458 2.72 -4.54 -11.95
CA VAL A 458 1.43 -4.27 -11.28
C VAL A 458 1.64 -3.86 -9.82
N ARG A 459 2.54 -4.55 -9.09
CA ARG A 459 2.85 -4.20 -7.69
C ARG A 459 3.41 -2.78 -7.56
N VAL A 460 4.36 -2.38 -8.41
CA VAL A 460 4.91 -1.01 -8.38
C VAL A 460 3.83 0.03 -8.74
N MET A 461 2.94 -0.29 -9.69
CA MET A 461 1.78 0.56 -10.00
C MET A 461 0.85 0.76 -8.79
N GLN A 462 0.59 -0.30 -8.01
CA GLN A 462 -0.20 -0.20 -6.78
C GLN A 462 0.53 0.64 -5.72
N MET A 463 1.85 0.49 -5.57
CA MET A 463 2.63 1.31 -4.63
C MET A 463 2.64 2.79 -5.03
N ALA A 464 2.80 3.09 -6.32
CA ALA A 464 2.72 4.44 -6.85
C ALA A 464 1.33 5.06 -6.61
N ARG A 465 0.25 4.28 -6.82
CA ARG A 465 -1.12 4.69 -6.49
C ARG A 465 -1.24 5.07 -5.01
N SER A 466 -0.84 4.17 -4.10
CA SER A 466 -0.87 4.41 -2.66
C SER A 466 -0.08 5.67 -2.28
N ALA A 467 1.11 5.86 -2.87
CA ALA A 467 1.93 7.05 -2.62
C ALA A 467 1.24 8.37 -3.04
N LEU A 468 0.57 8.39 -4.20
CA LEU A 468 -0.20 9.55 -4.67
C LEU A 468 -1.37 9.89 -3.74
N PHE A 469 -2.08 8.88 -3.24
CA PHE A 469 -3.12 9.06 -2.24
C PHE A 469 -2.55 9.60 -0.92
N TYR A 470 -1.54 8.93 -0.38
CA TYR A 470 -0.97 9.30 0.91
C TYR A 470 -0.38 10.70 0.92
N VAL A 471 0.29 11.15 -0.16
CA VAL A 471 0.80 12.53 -0.21
C VAL A 471 -0.33 13.56 -0.28
N SER A 472 -1.42 13.28 -1.02
CA SER A 472 -2.59 14.18 -1.05
C SER A 472 -3.26 14.27 0.31
N PHE A 473 -3.51 13.12 0.97
CA PHE A 473 -4.11 13.10 2.30
C PHE A 473 -3.21 13.70 3.37
N ALA A 474 -1.89 13.50 3.26
CA ALA A 474 -0.92 14.11 4.17
C ALA A 474 -0.98 15.64 4.09
N ILE A 475 -0.98 16.20 2.89
CA ILE A 475 -1.18 17.63 2.67
C ILE A 475 -2.54 18.07 3.25
N GLY A 476 -3.59 17.26 3.09
CA GLY A 476 -4.92 17.59 3.60
C GLY A 476 -5.01 17.68 5.13
N VAL A 477 -4.24 16.85 5.84
CA VAL A 477 -4.10 16.96 7.30
C VAL A 477 -3.48 18.31 7.67
N GLU A 478 -2.39 18.68 7.02
CA GLU A 478 -1.67 19.94 7.28
C GLU A 478 -2.51 21.17 6.96
N GLU A 479 -3.21 21.18 5.82
CA GLU A 479 -4.07 22.29 5.43
C GLU A 479 -5.25 22.48 6.40
N ARG A 480 -5.83 21.37 6.89
CA ARG A 480 -6.83 21.46 7.97
C ARG A 480 -6.23 22.02 9.25
N GLU A 481 -5.06 21.56 9.67
CA GLU A 481 -4.39 22.08 10.88
C GLU A 481 -4.08 23.60 10.75
N LYS A 482 -3.64 24.06 9.58
CA LYS A 482 -3.43 25.49 9.29
C LYS A 482 -4.71 26.30 9.47
N GLN A 483 -5.83 25.82 8.93
CA GLN A 483 -7.14 26.48 9.05
C GLN A 483 -7.60 26.58 10.51
N HIS A 484 -7.43 25.52 11.30
CA HIS A 484 -7.80 25.53 12.72
C HIS A 484 -6.89 26.44 13.56
N SER A 485 -5.61 26.59 13.18
CA SER A 485 -4.65 27.40 13.94
C SER A 485 -4.77 28.91 13.68
N ASN A 486 -5.45 29.32 12.60
CA ASN A 486 -5.63 30.73 12.23
C ASN A 486 -7.12 31.16 12.22
N PRO A 487 -7.85 31.02 13.34
CA PRO A 487 -9.25 31.43 13.37
C PRO A 487 -9.37 32.95 13.19
N GLY A 488 -10.21 33.39 12.25
CA GLY A 488 -10.51 34.81 12.04
C GLY A 488 -9.62 35.55 11.04
N GLN A 489 -8.65 34.89 10.40
CA GLN A 489 -8.00 35.47 9.21
C GLN A 489 -8.98 35.51 8.03
N LEU A 490 -8.96 36.61 7.27
CA LEU A 490 -9.74 36.71 6.04
C LEU A 490 -9.12 35.80 4.97
N ILE A 491 -9.80 34.71 4.65
CA ILE A 491 -9.37 33.77 3.60
C ILE A 491 -10.17 34.06 2.34
N GLY A 492 -9.50 34.53 1.29
CA GLY A 492 -10.07 34.60 -0.06
C GLY A 492 -10.05 33.23 -0.74
N SER A 493 -11.05 32.94 -1.57
CA SER A 493 -11.09 31.71 -2.37
C SER A 493 -10.71 31.99 -3.82
N MET A 494 -9.84 31.13 -4.37
CA MET A 494 -9.51 31.12 -5.80
C MET A 494 -9.91 29.75 -6.37
N PRO A 495 -11.03 29.65 -7.11
CA PRO A 495 -11.44 28.39 -7.70
C PRO A 495 -10.46 27.96 -8.79
N LEU A 496 -10.13 26.68 -8.80
CA LEU A 496 -9.38 26.04 -9.89
C LEU A 496 -10.36 25.29 -10.79
N TYR A 497 -10.12 25.33 -12.10
CA TYR A 497 -10.98 24.72 -13.10
C TYR A 497 -10.35 23.46 -13.68
N SER A 498 -11.19 22.50 -14.04
CA SER A 498 -10.74 21.26 -14.69
C SER A 498 -10.14 21.53 -16.07
N LEU A 499 -9.17 20.71 -16.45
CA LEU A 499 -8.58 20.77 -17.78
C LEU A 499 -9.55 20.15 -18.81
N ASP A 500 -10.04 20.97 -19.73
CA ASP A 500 -10.91 20.52 -20.83
C ASP A 500 -10.24 19.39 -21.63
N HIS A 501 -11.00 18.34 -21.95
CA HIS A 501 -10.57 17.23 -22.80
C HIS A 501 -10.00 17.69 -24.15
N ARG A 502 -10.46 18.81 -24.70
CA ARG A 502 -9.91 19.39 -25.93
C ARG A 502 -8.42 19.75 -25.79
N ARG A 503 -7.99 20.17 -24.61
CA ARG A 503 -6.56 20.48 -24.32
C ARG A 503 -5.68 19.24 -24.20
N LYS A 504 -6.26 18.04 -24.16
CA LYS A 504 -5.52 16.77 -24.18
C LYS A 504 -5.19 16.30 -25.60
N ARG A 505 -5.75 16.96 -26.61
CA ARG A 505 -5.46 16.69 -28.02
C ARG A 505 -4.26 17.50 -28.48
N ARG A 506 -3.47 16.92 -29.38
CA ARG A 506 -2.32 17.60 -30.01
C ARG A 506 -2.79 18.59 -31.08
N ASP A 507 -3.92 18.32 -31.73
CA ASP A 507 -4.55 19.21 -32.68
C ASP A 507 -5.47 20.21 -31.98
N LEU A 508 -5.41 21.47 -32.43
CA LEU A 508 -6.12 22.60 -31.83
C LEU A 508 -7.63 22.64 -32.18
N PHE A 509 -8.15 21.64 -32.91
CA PHE A 509 -9.50 21.58 -33.45
C PHE A 509 -10.30 20.37 -32.97
#